data_AF-A0A4Q5SRD7-F1
#
_entry.id   AF-A0A4Q5SRD7-F1
#
_cell.length_a   1.000
_cell.length_b   1.000
_cell.length_c   1.000
_cell.angle_alpha   90.00
_cell.angle_beta   90.00
_cell.angle_gamma   90.00
#
_symmetry.space_group_name_H-M   'P 1'
#
loop_
_entity.id
_entity.type
_entity.pdbx_description
1 polymer ?
#
loop_
_entity_poly.entity_id
_entity_poly.type
_entity_poly.pdbx_seq_one_letter_code
_entity_poly.pdbx_strand_id
1 'polypeptide(L)' 'MREGAEHVGRFVDAVPEQLARRMLSVRAYDRAGMMTDAEVTDGTELGCLIGSLFVDPAVAYLHVHNARRGCFAARVDRF' A
#
# COMPACT_ATOMS: atom_id res chain seq x y z
N MET A 1 -21.50 12.75 -16.37
CA MET A 1 -20.12 12.75 -15.88
C MET A 1 -20.14 12.02 -14.55
N ARG A 2 -19.77 10.74 -14.57
CA ARG A 2 -19.73 9.81 -13.45
C ARG A 2 -18.25 9.48 -13.27
N GLU A 3 -17.62 9.32 -12.11
CA GLU A 3 -18.02 9.09 -10.73
C GLU A 3 -16.74 9.21 -9.90
N GLY A 4 -16.90 9.50 -8.60
CA GLY A 4 -15.82 9.93 -7.70
C GLY A 4 -14.66 8.94 -7.52
N ALA A 5 -13.46 9.51 -7.40
CA ALA A 5 -12.77 9.57 -6.10
C ALA A 5 -11.44 10.29 -6.28
N GLU A 6 -11.51 11.61 -6.48
CA GLU A 6 -10.37 12.51 -6.35
C GLU A 6 -10.20 12.83 -4.86
N HIS A 7 -9.70 11.88 -4.08
CA HIS A 7 -9.18 12.20 -2.76
C HIS A 7 -7.80 11.59 -2.63
N VAL A 8 -6.82 12.31 -3.17
CA VAL A 8 -5.41 12.13 -2.81
C VAL A 8 -5.26 12.64 -1.38
N GLY A 9 -5.86 11.91 -0.43
CA GLY A 9 -5.78 12.19 0.99
C GLY A 9 -4.49 11.61 1.53
N ARG A 10 -3.77 12.40 2.34
CA ARG A 10 -2.75 11.84 3.22
C ARG A 10 -3.47 11.17 4.38
N PHE A 11 -3.41 9.85 4.45
CA PHE A 11 -3.90 9.09 5.58
C PHE A 11 -2.72 8.72 6.46
N VAL A 12 -2.85 8.98 7.75
CA VAL A 12 -1.85 8.67 8.76
C VAL A 12 -2.47 7.60 9.65
N ASP A 13 -1.80 6.46 9.77
CA ASP A 13 -2.25 5.30 10.57
C ASP A 13 -3.68 4.81 10.23
N ALA A 14 -4.14 5.07 9.00
CA ALA A 14 -5.48 4.70 8.56
C ALA A 14 -5.45 4.16 7.13
N VAL A 15 -6.16 3.05 6.90
CA VAL A 15 -6.41 2.52 5.57
C VAL A 15 -7.74 3.10 5.06
N PRO A 16 -7.76 3.79 3.90
CA PRO A 16 -8.99 4.30 3.32
C PRO A 16 -9.98 3.16 3.01
N GLU A 17 -11.28 3.39 3.25
CA GLU A 17 -12.34 2.39 2.96
C GLU A 17 -12.32 1.87 1.51
N GLN A 18 -11.84 2.68 0.55
CA GLN A 18 -11.70 2.26 -0.83
C GLN A 18 -10.65 1.17 -1.03
N LEU A 19 -9.57 1.19 -0.25
CA LEU A 19 -8.54 0.16 -0.26
C LEU A 19 -8.99 -1.05 0.54
N ALA A 20 -9.70 -0.84 1.65
CA ALA A 20 -10.19 -1.89 2.54
C ALA A 20 -11.11 -2.94 1.88
N ARG A 21 -11.71 -2.61 0.74
CA ARG A 21 -12.67 -3.48 0.01
C ARG A 21 -12.05 -4.26 -1.16
N ARG A 22 -10.73 -4.20 -1.35
CA ARG A 22 -10.06 -4.69 -2.57
C ARG A 22 -8.91 -5.63 -2.21
N MET A 23 -8.63 -6.56 -3.12
CA MET A 23 -7.36 -7.28 -3.13
C MET A 23 -6.26 -6.33 -3.59
N LEU A 24 -5.21 -6.21 -2.78
CA LEU A 24 -4.10 -5.29 -2.97
C LEU A 24 -2.79 -6.05 -3.09
N SER A 25 -1.90 -5.57 -3.96
CA SER A 25 -0.51 -6.00 -4.02
C SER A 25 0.35 -4.91 -3.40
N VAL A 26 1.04 -5.26 -2.31
CA VAL A 26 1.96 -4.39 -1.61
C VAL A 26 3.38 -4.78 -2.00
N ARG A 27 4.20 -3.81 -2.36
CA ARG A 27 5.60 -4.02 -2.74
C ARG A 27 6.48 -3.17 -1.85
N ALA A 28 7.44 -3.81 -1.20
CA ALA A 28 8.42 -3.16 -0.35
C ALA A 28 9.65 -2.78 -1.17
N TYR A 29 10.17 -1.58 -0.93
CA TYR A 29 11.34 -1.06 -1.59
C TYR A 29 12.35 -0.55 -0.58
N ASP A 30 13.63 -0.78 -0.85
CA ASP A 30 14.72 -0.21 -0.08
C ASP A 30 15.07 1.23 -0.52
N ARG A 31 16.08 1.82 0.13
CA ARG A 31 16.58 3.17 -0.20
C ARG A 31 17.21 3.27 -1.59
N ALA A 32 17.66 2.16 -2.18
CA ALA A 32 18.18 2.12 -3.54
C ALA A 32 17.05 1.97 -4.59
N GLY A 33 15.79 1.85 -4.16
CA GLY A 33 14.64 1.64 -5.03
C GLY A 33 14.53 0.19 -5.53
N MET A 34 15.24 -0.74 -4.91
CA MET A 34 15.15 -2.16 -5.21
C MET A 34 13.98 -2.77 -4.45
N MET A 35 13.20 -3.60 -5.14
CA MET A 35 12.09 -4.32 -4.50
C MET A 35 12.66 -5.42 -3.60
N THR A 36 12.40 -5.35 -2.30
CA THR A 36 12.89 -6.31 -1.32
C THR A 36 11.87 -7.39 -1.02
N ASP A 37 10.58 -7.05 -1.07
CA ASP A 37 9.47 -7.95 -0.79
C ASP A 37 8.21 -7.56 -1.58
N ALA A 38 7.31 -8.50 -1.79
CA ALA A 38 6.03 -8.25 -2.43
C ALA A 38 4.98 -9.28 -1.99
N GLU A 39 3.87 -8.79 -1.46
CA GLU A 39 2.79 -9.60 -0.91
C GLU A 39 1.43 -9.15 -1.45
N VAL A 40 0.47 -10.07 -1.50
CA VAL A 40 -0.91 -9.78 -1.88
C VAL A 40 -1.80 -10.02 -0.66
N THR A 41 -2.64 -9.03 -0.34
CA THR A 41 -3.49 -9.07 0.85
C THR A 41 -4.88 -8.51 0.55
N ASP A 42 -5.84 -8.87 1.39
CA ASP A 42 -7.12 -8.17 1.41
C ASP A 42 -6.95 -6.79 2.05
N GLY A 43 -7.72 -5.81 1.60
CA GLY A 43 -7.67 -4.46 2.13
C GLY A 43 -7.93 -4.37 3.63
N THR A 44 -8.68 -5.31 4.21
CA THR A 44 -8.92 -5.38 5.66
C THR A 44 -7.67 -5.77 6.45
N GLU A 45 -6.74 -6.51 5.83
CA GLU A 45 -5.49 -6.96 6.44
C GLU A 45 -4.28 -6.06 6.08
N LEU A 46 -4.49 -5.06 5.23
CA LEU A 46 -3.43 -4.17 4.75
C LEU A 46 -2.62 -3.53 5.87
N GLY A 47 -3.26 -3.07 6.95
CA GLY A 47 -2.57 -2.44 8.08
C GLY A 47 -1.60 -3.39 8.77
N CYS A 48 -2.00 -4.65 8.99
CA CYS A 48 -1.15 -5.68 9.56
C CYS A 48 0.04 -5.99 8.65
N LEU A 49 -0.21 -6.14 7.33
CA LEU A 49 0.86 -6.41 6.37
C LEU A 49 1.88 -5.26 6.31
N ILE A 50 1.41 -4.00 6.28
CA ILE A 50 2.29 -2.82 6.29
C ILE A 50 3.22 -2.87 7.51
N GLY A 51 2.66 -3.15 8.69
CA GLY A 51 3.44 -3.30 9.92
C GLY A 51 4.51 -4.38 9.81
N SER A 52 4.14 -5.57 9.34
CA SER A 52 5.07 -6.69 9.13
C SER A 52 6.18 -6.38 8.13
N LEU A 53 5.88 -5.70 7.02
CA LEU A 53 6.89 -5.33 6.03
C LEU A 53 7.87 -4.27 6.55
N PHE A 54 7.40 -3.33 7.37
CA PHE A 54 8.26 -2.31 7.98
C PHE A 54 9.06 -2.82 9.19
N VAL A 55 8.87 -4.06 9.66
CA VAL A 55 9.76 -4.71 10.63
C VAL A 55 11.18 -4.81 10.06
N ASP A 56 11.32 -5.01 8.75
CA ASP A 56 12.62 -4.98 8.10
C ASP A 56 13.12 -3.52 7.96
N PRO A 57 14.22 -3.14 8.64
CA PRO A 57 14.73 -1.78 8.57
C PRO A 57 15.25 -1.38 7.18
N ALA A 58 15.56 -2.35 6.32
CA ALA A 58 15.98 -2.12 4.93
C ALA A 58 14.83 -1.55 4.08
N VAL A 59 13.57 -1.84 4.44
CA VAL A 59 12.39 -1.30 3.77
C VAL A 59 12.29 0.20 4.05
N ALA A 60 12.37 0.99 2.98
CA ALA A 60 12.29 2.43 3.00
C ALA A 60 10.85 2.94 2.78
N TYR A 61 10.13 2.34 1.83
CA TYR A 61 8.75 2.70 1.51
C TYR A 61 8.02 1.51 0.87
N LEU A 62 6.69 1.57 0.88
CA LEU A 62 5.83 0.56 0.25
C LEU A 62 4.99 1.19 -0.87
N HIS A 63 4.78 0.44 -1.94
CA HIS A 63 3.76 0.76 -2.94
C HIS A 63 2.59 -0.21 -2.85
N VAL A 64 1.39 0.33 -2.79
CA VAL A 64 0.14 -0.42 -2.80
C VAL A 64 -0.49 -0.28 -4.17
N HIS A 65 -0.79 -1.43 -4.79
CA HIS A 65 -1.40 -1.56 -6.10
C HIS A 65 -2.70 -2.35 -5.99
N ASN A 66 -3.64 -2.12 -6.91
CA ASN A 66 -4.83 -2.96 -7.04
C ASN A 66 -4.45 -4.30 -7.68
N ALA A 67 -4.56 -5.43 -6.97
CA ALA A 67 -4.04 -6.73 -7.43
C ALA A 67 -4.62 -7.16 -8.80
N ARG A 68 -5.90 -6.86 -9.07
CA ARG A 68 -6.56 -7.25 -10.33
C ARG A 68 -6.18 -6.42 -11.56
N ARG A 69 -5.83 -5.15 -11.38
CA ARG A 69 -5.60 -4.22 -12.51
C ARG A 69 -4.17 -3.67 -12.56
N GLY A 70 -3.35 -3.94 -11.54
CA GLY A 70 -1.98 -3.43 -11.41
C GLY A 70 -1.89 -1.92 -11.16
N CYS A 71 -3.01 -1.19 -11.22
CA CYS A 71 -3.04 0.26 -11.02
C CYS A 71 -2.53 0.62 -9.62
N PHE A 72 -1.57 1.55 -9.59
CA PHE A 72 -1.09 2.16 -8.35
C PHE A 72 -2.25 2.76 -7.57
N ALA A 73 -2.28 2.51 -6.27
CA ALA A 73 -3.35 2.93 -5.37
C ALA A 73 -2.84 3.92 -4.32
N ALA A 74 -1.70 3.63 -3.70
CA ALA A 74 -1.09 4.49 -2.68
C ALA A 74 0.40 4.18 -2.49
N ARG A 75 1.13 5.13 -1.90
CA ARG A 75 2.47 4.92 -1.35
C ARG A 75 2.39 5.07 0.17
N VAL A 76 3.11 4.22 0.88
CA VAL A 76 3.22 4.26 2.34
C VAL A 76 4.67 4.54 2.71
N ASP A 77 4.87 5.56 3.52
CA ASP A 77 6.17 5.97 4.05
C ASP A 77 6.12 5.92 5.58
N ARG A 78 7.25 5.56 6.22
CA ARG A 78 7.44 5.69 7.67
C ARG A 78 7.94 7.09 8.02
N PHE A 79 7.43 7.68 9.10
CA PHE A 79 7.83 8.99 9.62
C PHE A 79 8.30 8.90 11.07
#